data_AF-A0A932YEZ1-F1
#
_entry.id   AF-A0A932YEZ1-F1
#
_cell.length_a   1.000
_cell.length_b   1.000
_cell.length_c   1.000
_cell.angle_alpha   90.00
_cell.angle_beta   90.00
_cell.angle_gamma   90.00
#
_symmetry.space_group_name_H-M   'P 1'
#
loop_
_entity.id
_entity.type
_entity.pdbx_description
1 polymer ?
#
loop_
_entity_poly.entity_id
_entity_poly.type
_entity_poly.pdbx_seq_one_letter_code
_entity_poly.pdbx_strand_id
1 'polypeptide(L)'
;MAKRLVGDSILVVILLLFSWWLMAKSFGYDTNASQFRVARHEVGDFGLHLSLVRSFAWGQNAPAQSPFFPGKPLVYHYAVDWLVGQLVRSGVRIDYALNGVSAIALTILLYGLYRLGG
;
A
#
# COMPACT_ATOMS: atom_id res chain seq x y z
N MET A 1 8.36 22.44 -25.22
CA MET A 1 8.81 21.33 -24.35
C MET A 1 8.53 21.61 -22.87
N ALA A 2 9.03 22.70 -22.28
CA ALA A 2 8.84 23.01 -20.85
C ALA A 2 7.37 23.11 -20.38
N LYS A 3 6.48 23.79 -21.14
CA LYS A 3 5.04 23.90 -20.78
C LYS A 3 4.31 22.56 -20.66
N ARG A 4 4.68 21.58 -21.50
CA ARG A 4 4.11 20.22 -21.45
C ARG A 4 4.59 19.45 -20.21
N LEU A 5 5.88 19.58 -19.88
CA LEU A 5 6.46 18.96 -18.68
C LEU A 5 5.85 19.50 -17.40
N VAL A 6 5.60 20.81 -17.34
CA VAL A 6 4.90 21.45 -16.22
C VAL A 6 3.46 20.94 -16.09
N GLY A 7 2.73 20.83 -17.20
CA GLY A 7 1.38 20.26 -17.21
C GLY A 7 1.33 18.81 -16.73
N ASP A 8 2.22 17.96 -17.25
CA ASP A 8 2.34 16.55 -16.84
C ASP A 8 2.65 16.45 -15.33
N SER A 9 3.54 17.31 -14.81
CA SER A 9 3.89 17.33 -13.39
C SER A 9 2.71 17.73 -12.49
N ILE A 10 1.96 18.77 -12.88
CA ILE A 10 0.75 19.21 -12.16
C ILE A 10 -0.28 18.09 -12.11
N LEU A 11 -0.51 17.41 -13.25
CA LEU A 11 -1.44 16.30 -13.32
C LEU A 11 -1.03 15.15 -12.39
N VAL A 12 0.24 14.77 -12.38
CA VAL A 12 0.75 13.72 -11.48
C VAL A 12 0.53 14.08 -10.01
N VAL A 13 0.74 15.34 -9.62
CA VAL A 13 0.47 15.79 -8.24
C VAL A 13 -1.01 15.69 -7.91
N ILE A 14 -1.90 16.11 -8.81
CA ILE A 14 -3.36 16.01 -8.61
C ILE A 14 -3.78 14.54 -8.45
N LEU A 15 -3.28 13.66 -9.32
CA LEU A 15 -3.57 12.22 -9.26
C LEU A 15 -3.02 11.58 -7.98
N LEU A 16 -1.86 12.01 -7.51
CA LEU A 16 -1.30 11.53 -6.25
C LEU A 16 -2.13 11.95 -5.05
N LEU A 17 -2.57 13.21 -4.99
CA LEU A 17 -3.43 13.71 -3.92
C LEU A 17 -4.79 12.98 -3.92
N PHE A 18 -5.38 12.78 -5.10
CA PHE A 18 -6.59 12.00 -5.26
C PHE A 18 -6.41 10.55 -4.80
N SER A 19 -5.34 9.89 -5.24
CA SER A 19 -5.05 8.50 -4.89
C SER A 19 -4.80 8.35 -3.39
N TRP A 20 -4.08 9.28 -2.78
CA TRP A 20 -3.86 9.29 -1.33
C TRP A 20 -5.17 9.46 -0.56
N TRP A 21 -5.98 10.44 -0.95
CA TRP A 21 -7.29 10.66 -0.32
C TRP A 21 -8.15 9.40 -0.39
N LEU A 22 -8.17 8.72 -1.53
CA LEU A 22 -8.93 7.49 -1.71
C LEU A 22 -8.40 6.35 -0.82
N MET A 23 -7.10 6.07 -0.87
CA MET A 23 -6.48 4.99 -0.08
C MET A 23 -6.61 5.22 1.43
N ALA A 24 -6.50 6.47 1.88
CA ALA A 24 -6.66 6.83 3.30
C ALA A 24 -8.08 6.58 3.86
N LYS A 25 -9.09 6.30 3.01
CA LYS A 25 -10.42 5.88 3.45
C LYS A 25 -10.51 4.39 3.78
N SER A 26 -9.60 3.57 3.24
CA SER A 26 -9.59 2.11 3.41
C SER A 26 -8.97 1.68 4.72
N PHE A 27 -7.80 2.22 5.07
CA PHE A 27 -7.09 1.90 6.31
C PHE A 27 -6.48 3.13 6.95
N GLY A 28 -6.57 3.23 8.28
CA GLY A 28 -5.98 4.33 9.02
C GLY A 28 -5.79 4.00 10.49
N TYR A 29 -5.16 4.90 11.22
CA TYR A 29 -4.95 4.79 12.65
C TYR A 29 -5.47 6.04 13.37
N ASP A 30 -6.34 5.83 14.36
CA ASP A 30 -6.81 6.88 15.25
C ASP A 30 -5.81 7.06 16.40
N THR A 31 -5.15 8.21 16.45
CA THR A 31 -4.13 8.51 17.46
C THR A 31 -4.75 8.81 18.83
N ASN A 32 -5.99 9.31 18.88
CA ASN A 32 -6.66 9.62 20.13
C ASN A 32 -7.21 8.34 20.78
N ALA A 33 -7.87 7.50 19.98
CA ALA A 33 -8.42 6.24 20.46
C ALA A 33 -7.39 5.10 20.52
N SER A 34 -6.20 5.28 19.94
CA SER A 34 -5.17 4.25 19.78
C SER A 34 -5.66 2.99 19.05
N GLN A 35 -6.54 3.17 18.06
CA GLN A 35 -7.21 2.07 17.35
C GLN A 35 -6.97 2.13 15.85
N PHE A 36 -6.83 0.95 15.23
CA PHE A 36 -6.84 0.83 13.78
C PHE A 36 -8.27 0.96 13.26
N ARG A 37 -8.42 1.66 12.14
CA ARG A 37 -9.66 1.86 11.41
C ARG A 37 -9.53 1.19 10.06
N VAL A 38 -10.42 0.26 9.78
CA VAL A 38 -10.49 -0.46 8.50
C VAL A 38 -11.90 -0.28 7.94
N ALA A 39 -12.01 -0.04 6.64
CA ALA A 39 -13.30 0.02 5.96
C ALA A 39 -14.05 -1.32 6.10
N ARG A 40 -15.36 -1.26 6.37
CA ARG A 40 -16.19 -2.43 6.73
C ARG A 40 -16.07 -3.59 5.74
N HIS A 41 -16.01 -3.29 4.44
CA HIS A 41 -15.94 -4.30 3.38
C HIS A 41 -14.52 -4.81 3.10
N GLU A 42 -13.50 -4.23 3.73
CA GLU A 42 -12.09 -4.56 3.49
C GLU A 42 -11.44 -5.30 4.67
N VAL A 43 -12.19 -5.56 5.75
CA VAL A 43 -11.67 -6.19 6.98
C VAL A 43 -11.05 -7.57 6.69
N GLY A 44 -11.66 -8.37 5.81
CA GLY A 44 -11.13 -9.67 5.41
C GLY A 44 -9.80 -9.57 4.69
N ASP A 45 -9.72 -8.68 3.70
CA ASP A 45 -8.51 -8.45 2.89
C ASP A 45 -7.38 -7.91 3.77
N PHE A 46 -7.65 -6.90 4.60
CA PHE A 46 -6.66 -6.38 5.54
C PHE A 46 -6.23 -7.41 6.59
N GLY A 47 -7.08 -8.36 6.97
CA GLY A 47 -6.68 -9.48 7.82
C GLY A 47 -5.52 -10.28 7.23
N LEU A 48 -5.58 -10.58 5.92
CA LEU A 48 -4.50 -11.25 5.19
C LEU A 48 -3.28 -10.34 5.02
N HIS A 49 -3.48 -9.16 4.43
CA HIS A 49 -2.39 -8.25 4.07
C HIS A 49 -1.61 -7.75 5.29
N LEU A 50 -2.29 -7.33 6.36
CA LEU A 50 -1.60 -6.89 7.57
C LEU A 50 -0.81 -8.04 8.22
N SER A 51 -1.33 -9.27 8.19
CA SER A 51 -0.61 -10.44 8.70
C SER A 51 0.66 -10.71 7.89
N LEU A 52 0.59 -10.60 6.56
CA LEU A 52 1.75 -10.74 5.68
C LEU A 52 2.78 -9.63 5.90
N VAL A 53 2.35 -8.37 5.92
CA VAL A 53 3.22 -7.22 6.18
C VAL A 53 3.96 -7.38 7.50
N ARG A 54 3.26 -7.79 8.57
CA ARG A 54 3.89 -8.02 9.88
C ARG A 54 4.87 -9.19 9.85
N SER A 55 4.53 -10.27 9.15
CA SER A 55 5.41 -11.42 8.96
C SER A 55 6.71 -11.04 8.25
N PHE A 56 6.65 -10.20 7.21
CA PHE A 56 7.86 -9.71 6.52
C PHE A 56 8.63 -8.66 7.31
N ALA A 57 7.94 -7.78 8.05
CA ALA A 57 8.59 -6.71 8.81
C ALA A 57 9.37 -7.23 10.02
N TRP A 58 8.80 -8.19 10.76
CA TRP A 58 9.32 -8.62 12.05
C TRP A 58 9.48 -10.14 12.22
N GLY A 59 8.94 -10.93 11.30
CA GLY A 59 9.14 -12.37 11.28
C GLY A 59 10.36 -12.78 10.46
N GLN A 60 10.77 -14.04 10.62
CA GLN A 60 11.80 -14.67 9.79
C GLN A 60 11.15 -15.28 8.53
N ASN A 61 10.50 -14.44 7.72
CA ASN A 61 9.70 -14.89 6.58
C ASN A 61 10.50 -14.95 5.27
N ALA A 62 11.71 -15.52 5.34
CA ALA A 62 12.59 -15.77 4.21
C ALA A 62 13.14 -17.22 4.31
N PRO A 63 12.62 -18.18 3.52
CA PRO A 63 11.65 -18.04 2.42
C PRO A 63 10.23 -17.67 2.88
N ALA A 64 9.42 -17.12 1.97
CA ALA A 64 8.06 -16.68 2.28
C ALA A 64 7.13 -17.85 2.66
N GLN A 65 6.59 -17.80 3.87
CA GLN A 65 5.67 -18.78 4.44
C GLN A 65 4.33 -18.13 4.80
N SER A 66 3.30 -18.97 4.89
CA SER A 66 1.99 -18.55 5.34
C SER A 66 2.03 -18.13 6.82
N PRO A 67 1.53 -16.94 7.18
CA PRO A 67 1.44 -16.52 8.57
C PRO A 67 0.35 -17.30 9.34
N PHE A 68 -0.53 -18.01 8.63
CA PHE A 68 -1.64 -18.78 9.21
C PHE A 68 -1.33 -20.27 9.37
N PHE A 69 -0.42 -20.81 8.55
CA PHE A 69 -0.11 -22.24 8.52
C PHE A 69 1.41 -22.45 8.61
N PRO A 70 1.93 -22.85 9.79
CA PRO A 70 3.35 -23.04 10.01
C PRO A 70 3.98 -24.02 9.01
N GLY A 71 5.15 -23.66 8.47
CA GLY A 71 5.91 -24.49 7.53
C GLY A 71 5.27 -24.67 6.15
N LYS A 72 4.15 -23.99 5.86
CA LYS A 72 3.56 -23.99 4.52
C LYS A 72 4.10 -22.81 3.70
N PRO A 73 4.48 -23.04 2.43
CA PRO A 73 4.88 -21.94 1.55
C PRO A 73 3.69 -21.00 1.32
N LEU A 74 3.99 -19.71 1.14
CA LEU A 74 2.96 -18.73 0.81
C LEU A 74 2.59 -18.84 -0.68
N VAL A 75 1.32 -19.16 -0.97
CA VAL A 75 0.77 -19.35 -2.33
C VAL A 75 0.10 -18.09 -2.89
N TYR A 76 0.12 -16.98 -2.16
CA TYR A 76 -0.49 -15.70 -2.52
C TYR A 76 0.55 -14.71 -3.09
N HIS A 77 0.13 -13.73 -3.89
CA HIS A 77 1.03 -12.69 -4.41
C HIS A 77 1.43 -11.70 -3.32
N TYR A 78 2.70 -11.71 -2.92
CA TYR A 78 3.15 -11.00 -1.72
C TYR A 78 4.13 -9.84 -1.97
N ALA A 79 4.40 -9.48 -3.22
CA ALA A 79 5.43 -8.49 -3.53
C ALA A 79 5.14 -7.11 -2.89
N VAL A 80 3.87 -6.70 -2.88
CA VAL A 80 3.42 -5.46 -2.23
C VAL A 80 3.55 -5.59 -0.71
N ASP A 81 3.08 -6.69 -0.12
CA ASP A 81 3.16 -6.92 1.32
C ASP A 81 4.60 -6.97 1.82
N TRP A 82 5.51 -7.55 1.02
CA TRP A 82 6.93 -7.56 1.29
C TRP A 82 7.49 -6.14 1.27
N LEU A 83 7.25 -5.35 0.21
CA LEU A 83 7.71 -3.96 0.12
C LEU A 83 7.20 -3.11 1.29
N VAL A 84 5.91 -3.23 1.62
CA VAL A 84 5.30 -2.55 2.77
C VAL A 84 5.94 -3.02 4.07
N GLY A 85 6.19 -4.33 4.23
CA GLY A 85 6.90 -4.89 5.39
C GLY A 85 8.30 -4.30 5.57
N GLN A 86 9.05 -4.10 4.48
CA GLN A 86 10.36 -3.46 4.50
C GLN A 86 10.29 -1.98 4.96
N LEU A 87 9.28 -1.24 4.51
CA LEU A 87 9.02 0.13 4.97
C LEU A 87 8.60 0.18 6.44
N VAL A 88 7.77 -0.76 6.89
CA VAL A 88 7.40 -0.88 8.31
C VAL A 88 8.63 -1.19 9.16
N ARG A 89 9.51 -2.06 8.67
CA ARG A 89 10.77 -2.39 9.33
C ARG A 89 11.73 -1.20 9.44
N SER A 90 11.68 -0.25 8.50
CA SER A 90 12.47 0.99 8.58
C SER A 90 11.86 2.06 9.50
N GLY A 91 10.69 1.78 10.10
CA GLY A 91 10.02 2.67 11.06
C GLY A 91 8.84 3.45 10.49
N VAL A 92 8.46 3.23 9.22
CA VAL A 92 7.25 3.84 8.66
C VAL A 92 6.02 3.20 9.31
N ARG A 93 5.04 4.02 9.73
CA ARG A 93 3.79 3.49 10.26
C ARG A 93 3.06 2.67 9.20
N ILE A 94 2.48 1.55 9.61
CA ILE A 94 1.88 0.57 8.70
C ILE A 94 0.74 1.13 7.83
N ASP A 95 -0.04 2.08 8.37
CA ASP A 95 -1.10 2.76 7.63
C ASP A 95 -0.54 3.65 6.52
N TYR A 96 0.50 4.43 6.81
CA TYR A 96 1.18 5.24 5.79
C TYR A 96 1.95 4.40 4.77
N ALA A 97 2.59 3.31 5.20
CA ALA A 97 3.32 2.43 4.30
C ALA A 97 2.39 1.78 3.27
N LEU A 98 1.28 1.20 3.74
CA LEU A 98 0.33 0.50 2.87
C LEU A 98 -0.42 1.49 1.96
N ASN A 99 -0.98 2.56 2.52
CA ASN A 99 -1.70 3.56 1.72
C ASN A 99 -0.78 4.31 0.76
N GLY A 100 0.48 4.55 1.14
CA GLY A 100 1.46 5.22 0.30
C GLY A 100 1.86 4.40 -0.91
N VAL A 101 2.19 3.12 -0.70
CA VAL A 101 2.50 2.20 -1.81
C VAL A 101 1.30 2.07 -2.75
N SER A 102 0.09 1.89 -2.21
CA SER A 102 -1.13 1.80 -3.02
C SER A 102 -1.46 3.10 -3.76
N ALA A 103 -1.28 4.26 -3.14
CA ALA A 103 -1.53 5.55 -3.77
C ALA A 103 -0.55 5.83 -4.91
N ILE A 104 0.72 5.49 -4.73
CA ILE A 104 1.74 5.59 -5.79
C ILE A 104 1.39 4.65 -6.95
N ALA A 105 1.04 3.39 -6.66
CA ALA A 105 0.66 2.42 -7.68
C ALA A 105 -0.57 2.88 -8.51
N LEU A 106 -1.61 3.38 -7.84
CA LEU A 106 -2.79 3.93 -8.51
C LEU A 106 -2.46 5.16 -9.35
N THR A 107 -1.60 6.05 -8.83
CA THR A 107 -1.14 7.24 -9.57
C THR A 107 -0.40 6.85 -10.85
N ILE A 108 0.50 5.87 -10.77
CA ILE A 108 1.23 5.34 -11.93
C ILE A 108 0.25 4.75 -12.94
N LEU A 109 -0.73 3.96 -12.50
CA LEU A 109 -1.75 3.39 -13.36
C LEU A 109 -2.55 4.48 -14.09
N LEU A 110 -3.11 5.44 -13.36
CA LEU A 110 -3.95 6.50 -13.92
C LEU A 110 -3.17 7.41 -14.89
N TYR A 111 -1.96 7.80 -14.51
CA TYR A 111 -1.10 8.58 -15.39
C TYR A 111 -0.69 7.77 -16.63
N GLY A 112 -0.39 6.47 -16.48
CA GLY A 112 -0.09 5.58 -17.58
C GLY A 112 -1.25 5.48 -18.58
N LEU A 113 -2.48 5.33 -18.10
CA LEU A 113 -3.68 5.33 -18.94
C LEU A 113 -3.87 6.66 -19.68
N TYR A 114 -3.68 7.79 -18.99
CA TYR A 114 -3.72 9.12 -19.62
C TYR A 114 -2.68 9.24 -20.75
N ARG A 115 -1.48 8.69 -20.56
CA ARG A 115 -0.38 8.75 -21.54
C ARG A 115 -0.55 7.79 -22.72
N LEU A 116 -1.24 6.67 -22.53
CA LEU A 116 -1.46 5.65 -23.55
C LEU A 116 -2.75 5.87 -24.35
N GLY A 117 -3.78 6.44 -23.71
CA GLY A 117 -5.08 6.72 -24.32
C GLY A 117 -5.24 8.11 -24.93
N GLY A 118 -4.22 8.98 -24.79
CA GLY A 118 -4.19 10.34 -25.34
C GLY A 118 -3.18 10.52 -26.45
#